data_AF-A0A521EJX7-F1
#
_entry.id   AF-A0A521EJX7-F1
#
_cell.length_a   1.000
_cell.length_b   1.000
_cell.length_c   1.000
_cell.angle_alpha   90.00
_cell.angle_beta   90.00
_cell.angle_gamma   90.00
#
_symmetry.space_group_name_H-M   'P 1'
#
loop_
_entity.id
_entity.type
_entity.pdbx_description
1 polymer ?
#
loop_
_entity_poly.entity_id
_entity_poly.type
_entity_poly.pdbx_seq_one_letter_code
_entity_poly.pdbx_strand_id
1 'polypeptide(L)' 'MNDDLVKRLARAWAGIEGKAAEFDACAANPVQDMRDGQFSRYMFQAEELMRRSGLAIDMHQMRLRADGAAQSLA' A
#
# COMPACT_ATOMS: atom_id res chain seq x y z
N MET A 1 -2.35 2.37 -9.03
CA MET A 1 -3.48 1.71 -8.34
C MET A 1 -2.99 0.72 -7.29
N ASN A 2 -2.00 -0.14 -7.60
CA ASN A 2 -1.37 -1.00 -6.58
C ASN A 2 -0.65 -0.16 -5.51
N ASP A 3 0.13 0.85 -5.94
CA ASP A 3 0.79 1.80 -5.03
C ASP A 3 -0.16 2.56 -4.11
N ASP A 4 -1.41 2.80 -4.56
CA ASP A 4 -2.39 3.53 -3.77
C ASP A 4 -2.99 2.67 -2.66
N LEU A 5 -3.21 1.38 -2.91
CA LEU A 5 -3.61 0.43 -1.87
C LEU A 5 -2.48 0.20 -0.86
N VAL A 6 -1.26 -0.04 -1.35
CA VAL A 6 -0.07 -0.22 -0.51
C VAL A 6 0.13 1.01 0.38
N LYS A 7 0.00 2.22 -0.16
CA LYS A 7 0.10 3.46 0.61
C LYS A 7 -1.01 3.60 1.66
N ARG A 8 -2.25 3.22 1.35
CA ARG A 8 -3.35 3.20 2.32
C ARG A 8 -3.09 2.21 3.45
N LEU A 9 -2.56 1.03 3.13
CA LEU A 9 -2.17 0.01 4.11
C LEU A 9 -1.01 0.49 4.99
N ALA A 10 0.02 1.08 4.38
CA ALA A 10 1.17 1.67 5.09
C ALA A 10 0.72 2.77 6.06
N ARG A 11 -0.17 3.67 5.61
CA ARG A 11 -0.74 4.72 6.46
C ARG A 11 -1.57 4.16 7.61
N ALA A 12 -2.39 3.14 7.35
CA ALA A 12 -3.18 2.48 8.38
C ALA A 12 -2.28 1.81 9.43
N TRP A 13 -1.21 1.14 8.99
CA TRP A 13 -0.20 0.57 9.88
C TRP A 13 0.47 1.65 10.74
N ALA A 14 0.93 2.74 10.12
CA ALA A 14 1.50 3.87 10.85
C ALA A 14 0.50 4.45 11.89
N GLY A 15 -0.79 4.52 11.55
CA GLY A 15 -1.85 4.94 12.45
C GLY A 15 -2.02 4.03 13.67
N ILE A 16 -1.93 2.70 13.49
CA ILE A 16 -1.97 1.73 14.61
C ILE A 16 -0.80 1.97 15.57
N GLU A 17 0.37 2.35 15.04
CA GLU A 17 1.55 2.70 15.85
C GLU A 17 1.56 4.15 16.38
N GLY A 18 0.50 4.93 16.13
CA GLY A 18 0.42 6.34 16.53
C GLY A 18 1.31 7.30 15.74
N LYS A 19 1.82 6.86 14.57
CA LYS A 19 2.81 7.58 13.73
C LYS A 19 2.27 8.06 12.38
N ALA A 20 0.95 8.21 12.27
CA ALA A 20 0.32 8.62 11.01
C ALA A 20 0.78 10.01 10.55
N ALA A 21 1.01 10.93 11.49
CA ALA A 21 1.46 12.29 11.17
C ALA A 21 2.88 12.31 10.60
N GLU A 22 3.80 11.53 11.17
CA GLU A 22 5.17 11.38 10.71
C GLU A 22 5.24 10.69 9.35
N PHE A 23 4.41 9.67 9.14
CA PHE A 23 4.24 9.03 7.84
C PHE A 23 3.77 10.05 6.78
N ASP A 24 2.72 10.81 7.07
CA ASP A 24 2.16 11.80 6.14
C ASP A 24 3.17 12.94 5.87
N ALA A 25 3.92 13.37 6.88
CA ALA A 25 4.98 14.38 6.74
C ALA A 25 6.13 13.88 5.84
N CYS A 26 6.60 12.64 6.06
CA CYS A 26 7.63 12.03 5.20
C CYS A 26 7.12 11.76 3.78
N ALA A 27 5.84 11.39 3.63
CA ALA A 27 5.21 11.18 2.32
C ALA A 27 5.15 12.46 1.47
N ALA A 28 5.05 13.62 2.11
CA ALA A 28 5.03 14.93 1.45
C ALA A 28 6.43 15.49 1.17
N ASN A 29 7.47 14.97 1.83
CA ASN A 29 8.83 15.49 1.72
C ASN A 29 9.86 14.34 1.60
N PRO A 30 10.31 14.01 0.38
CA PRO A 30 11.29 12.94 0.14
C PRO A 30 12.63 13.15 0.85
N VAL A 31 13.03 14.41 1.09
CA VAL A 31 14.27 14.72 1.82
C VAL A 31 14.13 14.37 3.30
N GLN A 32 12.95 14.61 3.87
CA GLN A 32 12.65 14.22 5.24
C GLN A 32 12.60 12.69 5.37
N ASP A 33 12.03 11.99 4.38
CA ASP A 33 12.01 10.53 4.40
C ASP A 33 13.41 9.92 4.26
N MET A 34 14.31 10.51 3.47
CA MET A 34 15.71 10.06 3.42
C MET A 34 16.41 10.14 4.79
N ARG A 35 15.97 11.05 5.67
CA ARG A 35 16.53 11.21 7.03
C ARG A 35 15.83 10.32 8.05
N ASP A 36 14.51 10.33 8.05
CA ASP A 36 13.68 9.74 9.12
C ASP A 36 13.18 8.33 8.78
N GLY A 37 13.14 7.99 7.47
CA GLY A 37 12.82 6.68 6.91
C GLY A 37 11.37 6.22 7.13
N GLN A 38 10.48 7.04 7.67
CA GLN A 38 9.15 6.58 8.11
C GLN A 38 8.28 6.16 6.93
N PHE A 39 8.23 6.95 5.87
CA PHE A 39 7.39 6.63 4.72
C PHE A 39 7.91 5.36 4.02
N SER A 40 9.19 5.34 3.65
CA SER A 40 9.80 4.17 3.00
C SER A 40 9.70 2.89 3.83
N ARG A 41 9.85 2.98 5.16
CA ARG A 41 9.72 1.83 6.07
C ARG A 41 8.32 1.24 6.06
N TYR A 42 7.29 2.07 6.23
CA TYR A 42 5.91 1.58 6.26
C TYR A 42 5.44 1.09 4.89
N MET A 43 5.91 1.71 3.79
CA MET A 43 5.66 1.21 2.43
C MET A 43 6.25 -0.19 2.24
N PHE A 44 7.51 -0.39 2.61
CA PHE A 44 8.15 -1.71 2.52
C PHE A 44 7.41 -2.76 3.37
N GLN A 45 7.03 -2.42 4.60
CA GLN A 45 6.28 -3.33 5.47
C GLN A 45 4.90 -3.68 4.89
N ALA A 46 4.20 -2.71 4.31
CA ALA A 46 2.92 -2.94 3.65
C ALA A 46 3.05 -3.86 2.43
N GLU A 47 4.08 -3.67 1.60
CA GLU A 47 4.37 -4.56 0.46
C GLU A 47 4.73 -5.98 0.90
N GLU A 48 5.57 -6.11 1.93
CA GLU A 48 5.94 -7.41 2.50
C GLU A 48 4.71 -8.13 3.05
N LEU A 49 3.83 -7.42 3.76
CA LEU A 49 2.58 -7.97 4.27
C LEU A 49 1.68 -8.45 3.13
N MET A 50 1.48 -7.64 2.09
CA MET A 50 0.68 -8.00 0.92
C MET A 50 1.18 -9.27 0.24
N ARG A 51 2.51 -9.42 0.12
CA ARG A 51 3.12 -10.61 -0.48
C ARG A 51 3.02 -11.84 0.42
N ARG A 52 3.34 -11.71 1.71
CA ARG A 52 3.36 -12.86 2.64
C ARG A 52 1.97 -13.39 2.97
N SER A 53 0.97 -12.53 3.00
CA SER A 53 -0.43 -12.92 3.25
C SER A 53 -1.12 -13.55 2.05
N GLY A 54 -0.50 -13.48 0.86
CA GLY A 54 -1.16 -13.89 -0.39
C GLY A 54 -2.15 -12.85 -0.94
N LEU A 55 -2.39 -11.74 -0.24
CA LEU A 55 -3.33 -10.68 -0.66
C LEU A 55 -2.98 -10.12 -2.05
N ALA A 56 -1.69 -10.04 -2.39
CA ALA A 56 -1.26 -9.63 -3.73
C ALA A 56 -1.78 -10.58 -4.83
N ILE A 57 -1.79 -11.88 -4.56
CA ILE A 57 -2.29 -12.91 -5.48
C ILE A 57 -3.82 -12.83 -5.57
N ASP A 58 -4.50 -12.75 -4.43
CA ASP A 58 -5.96 -12.67 -4.37
C ASP A 58 -6.49 -11.44 -5.12
N MET A 59 -5.84 -10.29 -4.92
CA MET A 59 -6.15 -9.04 -5.64
C MET A 59 -5.96 -9.18 -7.14
N HIS A 60 -4.89 -9.84 -7.58
CA HIS A 60 -4.65 -10.08 -9.00
C HIS A 60 -5.75 -10.99 -9.59
N GLN A 61 -6.11 -12.06 -8.90
CA GLN A 61 -7.18 -12.97 -9.33
C GLN A 61 -8.54 -12.28 -9.40
N MET A 62 -8.87 -11.46 -8.40
CA MET A 62 -10.12 -10.68 -8.40
C MET A 62 -10.19 -9.72 -9.59
N ARG A 63 -9.08 -9.08 -9.95
CA ARG A 63 -9.01 -8.18 -11.10
C ARG A 63 -9.25 -8.92 -12.42
N LEU A 64 -8.60 -10.06 -12.62
CA LEU A 64 -8.83 -10.89 -13.81
C LEU A 64 -10.29 -11.32 -13.95
N ARG A 65 -10.95 -11.67 -12.85
CA ARG A 65 -12.38 -12.01 -12.84
C ARG A 65 -13.26 -10.82 -13.18
N ALA A 66 -12.97 -9.64 -12.62
CA ALA A 66 -13.73 -8.43 -12.89
C ALA A 66 -13.62 -8.00 -14.37
N ASP A 67 -12.41 -8.06 -14.93
CA ASP A 67 -12.16 -7.70 -16.33
C ASP A 67 -12.85 -8.70 -17.29
N GLY A 68 -12.83 -10.00 -16.97
CA GLY A 68 -13.55 -11.03 -17.73
C GLY A 68 -15.07 -10.91 -17.65
N ALA A 69 -15.60 -10.50 -16.49
CA ALA A 69 -17.02 -10.22 -16.32
C ALA A 69 -17.47 -8.97 -17.11
N ALA A 70 -16.62 -7.95 -17.20
CA ALA A 70 -16.91 -6.75 -17.98
C ALA A 70 -16.96 -7.03 -19.49
N GLN A 71 -16.07 -7.90 -20.01
CA GLN A 71 -16.05 -8.28 -21.43
C GLN A 71 -17.22 -9.18 -21.85
N SER A 72 -17.82 -9.91 -20.92
CA SER A 72 -18.98 -10.79 -21.21
C SER A 72 -20.32 -10.04 -21.16
N LEU A 73 -20.32 -8.78 -20.72
CA LEU A 73 -21.49 -7.90 -20.64
C LEU A 73 -21.51 -6.80 -21.73
N ALA A 74 -20.46 -6.70 -22.55
CA ALA A 74 -20.32 -5.75 -23.66
C ALA A 74 -20.56 -6.45 -25.01
#